data_AF-A0A4Q5ZRR1-F1
#
_entry.id   AF-A0A4Q5ZRR1-F1
#
_cell.length_a   1.000
_cell.length_b   1.000
_cell.length_c   1.000
_cell.angle_alpha   90.00
_cell.angle_beta   90.00
_cell.angle_gamma   90.00
#
_symmetry.space_group_name_H-M   'P 1'
#
loop_
_entity.id
_entity.type
_entity.pdbx_description
1 polymer ?
#
loop_
_entity_poly.entity_id
_entity_poly.type
_entity_poly.pdbx_seq_one_letter_code
_entity_poly.pdbx_strand_id
1 'polypeptide(L)'
;MPQIRKEHYRAFERYCNGTGHHAVAIVRQVTSGDGELLCAAILLKTKNRIILNVSVTTARGREQRANHFLLDKLIRELAGSGLLLDFEGSDVPGIASFYKTFGSVDQPYYFFRYNKLPYFLKAFKK
;
A
#
# COMPACT_ATOMS: atom_id res chain seq x y z
N MET A 1 -0.02 5.16 -16.42
CA MET A 1 -1.11 5.86 -15.69
C MET A 1 -1.25 7.29 -16.21
N PRO A 2 -1.93 7.50 -17.35
CA PRO A 2 -2.09 8.84 -17.95
C PRO A 2 -2.98 9.82 -17.16
N GLN A 3 -3.67 9.36 -16.11
CA GLN A 3 -4.64 10.16 -15.34
C GLN A 3 -4.07 10.85 -14.08
N ILE A 4 -2.83 10.60 -13.68
CA ILE A 4 -2.26 11.23 -12.46
C ILE A 4 -1.59 12.56 -12.82
N ARG A 5 -2.11 13.67 -12.27
CA ARG A 5 -1.61 15.04 -12.50
C ARG A 5 -0.86 15.56 -11.27
N LYS A 6 -0.06 16.62 -11.43
CA LYS A 6 0.65 17.30 -10.32
C LYS A 6 -0.27 17.69 -9.16
N GLU A 7 -1.50 18.09 -9.46
CA GLU A 7 -2.51 18.43 -8.45
C GLU A 7 -2.88 17.26 -7.54
N HIS A 8 -2.90 16.03 -8.06
CA HIS A 8 -3.19 14.84 -7.28
C HIS A 8 -2.05 14.56 -6.27
N TYR A 9 -0.80 14.78 -6.67
CA TYR A 9 0.34 14.67 -5.77
C TYR A 9 0.30 15.72 -4.65
N ARG A 10 -0.06 16.97 -4.97
CA ARG A 10 -0.24 18.02 -3.94
C ARG A 10 -1.37 17.69 -2.97
N ALA A 11 -2.48 17.13 -3.46
CA ALA A 11 -3.56 16.68 -2.59
C ALA A 11 -3.11 15.55 -1.67
N PHE A 12 -2.36 14.59 -2.19
CA PHE A 12 -1.79 13.49 -1.41
C PHE A 12 -0.77 13.97 -0.37
N GLU A 13 0.13 14.88 -0.75
CA GLU A 13 1.09 15.50 0.18
C GLU A 13 0.40 16.24 1.31
N ARG A 14 -0.65 17.03 1.01
CA ARG A 14 -1.47 17.69 2.04
C ARG A 14 -2.12 16.69 2.99
N TYR A 15 -2.61 15.56 2.47
CA TYR A 15 -3.17 14.50 3.31
C TYR A 15 -2.11 13.86 4.21
N CYS A 16 -0.92 13.56 3.68
CA CYS A 16 0.18 12.99 4.46
C CYS A 16 0.70 13.94 5.54
N ASN A 17 0.68 15.25 5.29
CA ASN A 17 1.16 16.28 6.22
C ASN A 17 0.07 16.78 7.19
N GLY A 18 -1.21 16.48 6.91
CA GLY A 18 -2.34 16.95 7.70
C GLY A 18 -2.48 16.23 9.04
N THR A 19 -2.86 16.97 10.08
CA THR A 19 -3.26 16.42 11.39
C THR A 19 -4.79 16.48 11.53
N GLY A 20 -5.41 15.46 12.14
CA GLY A 20 -6.87 15.44 12.38
C GLY A 20 -7.69 14.48 11.49
N HIS A 21 -7.05 13.63 10.69
CA HIS A 21 -7.72 12.56 9.97
C HIS A 21 -7.86 11.29 10.83
N HIS A 22 -8.79 10.40 10.48
CA HIS A 22 -8.93 9.08 11.12
C HIS A 22 -7.71 8.18 10.92
N ALA A 23 -6.82 8.53 10.00
CA ALA A 23 -5.57 7.83 9.74
C ALA A 23 -4.39 8.81 9.73
N VAL A 24 -3.25 8.37 10.26
CA VAL A 24 -1.99 9.13 10.29
C VAL A 24 -1.02 8.51 9.30
N ALA A 25 -0.40 9.34 8.45
CA ALA A 25 0.64 8.88 7.55
C ALA A 25 1.96 8.64 8.31
N ILE A 26 2.58 7.50 8.07
CA ILE A 26 3.90 7.13 8.60
C ILE A 26 4.82 6.87 7.43
N VAL A 27 6.02 7.43 7.45
CA VAL A 27 7.04 7.17 6.44
C VAL A 27 8.14 6.31 7.03
N ARG A 28 8.57 5.29 6.28
CA ARG A 28 9.76 4.48 6.57
C ARG A 28 10.66 4.49 5.35
N GLN A 29 11.96 4.59 5.57
CA GLN A 29 12.95 4.56 4.50
C GLN A 29 14.16 3.73 4.91
N VAL A 30 14.82 3.15 3.91
CA VAL A 30 16.10 2.47 4.03
C VAL A 30 17.09 3.24 3.17
N THR A 31 18.16 3.69 3.80
CA THR A 31 19.29 4.34 3.13
C THR A 31 20.52 3.45 3.18
N SER A 32 21.42 3.61 2.23
CA SER A 32 22.75 3.02 2.29
C SER A 32 23.63 3.74 3.33
N GLY A 33 24.82 3.19 3.61
CA GLY A 33 25.78 3.81 4.54
C GLY A 33 26.30 5.18 4.07
N ASP A 34 26.27 5.43 2.76
CA ASP A 34 26.56 6.71 2.10
C ASP A 34 25.34 7.65 2.03
N GLY A 35 24.18 7.26 2.56
CA GLY A 35 22.98 8.10 2.65
C GLY A 35 22.08 8.09 1.41
N GLU A 36 22.35 7.26 0.40
CA GLU A 36 21.49 7.11 -0.77
C GLU A 36 20.18 6.39 -0.39
N LEU A 37 19.05 6.88 -0.88
CA LEU A 37 17.76 6.21 -0.69
C LEU A 37 17.68 4.90 -1.49
N LEU A 38 17.51 3.79 -0.78
CA LEU A 38 17.36 2.45 -1.38
C LEU A 38 15.89 2.04 -1.49
N CYS A 39 15.09 2.35 -0.47
CA CYS A 39 13.68 1.98 -0.41
C CYS A 39 12.90 2.97 0.47
N ALA A 40 11.64 3.23 0.13
CA ALA A 40 10.73 3.98 0.99
C ALA A 40 9.33 3.37 0.96
N ALA A 41 8.61 3.58 2.06
CA ALA A 41 7.22 3.21 2.21
C ALA A 41 6.43 4.34 2.88
N ILE A 42 5.23 4.61 2.37
CA ILE A 42 4.22 5.44 3.03
C ILE A 42 3.14 4.50 3.54
N LEU A 43 2.93 4.54 4.84
CA LEU A 43 1.96 3.72 5.54
C LEU A 43 0.83 4.57 6.09
N LEU A 44 -0.38 4.05 6.10
CA LEU A 44 -1.53 4.69 6.74
C LEU A 44 -1.87 3.94 8.01
N LYS A 45 -1.68 4.59 9.16
CA LYS A 45 -2.02 4.05 10.47
C LYS A 45 -3.43 4.47 10.86
N THR A 46 -4.28 3.49 11.10
CA THR A 46 -5.61 3.64 11.71
C THR A 46 -5.59 3.10 13.15
N LYS A 47 -6.76 3.03 13.79
CA LYS A 47 -6.89 2.51 15.17
C LYS A 47 -6.31 1.09 15.34
N ASN A 48 -6.61 0.18 14.41
CA ASN A 48 -6.30 -1.25 14.54
C ASN A 48 -5.48 -1.81 13.36
N ARG A 49 -5.11 -0.97 12.38
CA ARG A 49 -4.48 -1.43 11.13
C ARG A 49 -3.44 -0.44 10.65
N ILE A 50 -2.34 -0.95 10.10
CA ILE A 50 -1.36 -0.21 9.34
C ILE A 50 -1.39 -0.72 7.91
N ILE A 51 -1.60 0.19 6.96
CA ILE A 51 -1.79 -0.14 5.55
C ILE A 51 -0.55 0.32 4.77
N LEU A 52 0.08 -0.59 4.03
CA LEU A 52 1.23 -0.32 3.16
C LEU A 52 0.77 0.31 1.83
N ASN A 53 0.34 1.57 1.90
CA ASN A 53 -0.28 2.29 0.77
C ASN A 53 0.68 2.56 -0.40
N VAL A 54 1.95 2.89 -0.12
CA VAL A 54 2.96 3.06 -1.17
C VAL A 54 4.25 2.38 -0.74
N SER A 55 4.84 1.58 -1.63
CA SER A 55 6.17 1.00 -1.49
C SER A 55 6.96 1.22 -2.77
N VAL A 56 8.14 1.83 -2.65
CA VAL A 56 9.04 2.12 -3.77
C VAL A 56 10.45 1.65 -3.43
N THR A 57 11.11 1.03 -4.40
CA THR A 57 12.48 0.52 -4.25
C THR A 57 13.28 0.86 -5.49
N THR A 58 14.45 1.48 -5.29
CA THR A 58 15.38 1.84 -6.37
C THR A 58 16.04 0.60 -6.96
N ALA A 59 16.73 0.73 -8.10
CA ALA A 59 17.46 -0.38 -8.71
C ALA A 59 18.52 -0.95 -7.75
N ARG A 60 19.37 -0.09 -7.18
CA ARG A 60 20.36 -0.45 -6.14
C ARG A 60 19.67 -1.08 -4.92
N GLY A 61 18.53 -0.54 -4.49
CA GLY A 61 17.75 -1.09 -3.39
C GLY A 61 17.19 -2.49 -3.68
N ARG A 62 16.83 -2.81 -4.93
CA ARG A 62 16.37 -4.15 -5.33
C ARG A 62 17.53 -5.15 -5.28
N GLU A 63 18.69 -4.78 -5.78
CA GLU A 63 19.91 -5.60 -5.71
C GLU A 63 20.29 -5.94 -4.25
N GLN A 64 20.13 -4.97 -3.35
CA GLN A 64 20.41 -5.13 -1.91
C GLN A 64 19.24 -5.67 -1.09
N ARG A 65 18.12 -6.05 -1.72
CA ARG A 65 16.90 -6.53 -1.04
C ARG A 65 16.38 -5.55 0.02
N ALA A 66 16.53 -4.25 -0.18
CA ALA A 66 16.18 -3.20 0.78
C ALA A 66 14.70 -3.23 1.19
N ASN A 67 13.79 -3.59 0.28
CA ASN A 67 12.36 -3.72 0.64
C ASN A 67 12.10 -4.91 1.57
N HIS A 68 12.85 -6.01 1.44
CA HIS A 68 12.72 -7.15 2.35
C HIS A 68 13.16 -6.75 3.76
N PHE A 69 14.27 -6.01 3.84
CA PHE A 69 14.76 -5.45 5.09
C PHE A 69 13.78 -4.45 5.71
N LEU A 70 13.22 -3.52 4.91
CA LEU A 70 12.23 -2.56 5.37
C LEU A 70 11.01 -3.27 5.98
N LEU A 71 10.48 -4.28 5.29
CA LEU A 71 9.30 -5.02 5.74
C LEU A 71 9.60 -5.90 6.97
N ASP A 72 10.76 -6.58 7.04
CA ASP A 72 11.17 -7.30 8.25
C ASP A 72 11.25 -6.37 9.46
N LYS A 73 11.89 -5.20 9.31
CA LYS A 73 11.98 -4.21 10.38
C LYS A 73 10.63 -3.64 10.78
N LEU A 74 9.77 -3.37 9.80
CA LEU A 74 8.40 -2.92 10.05
C LEU A 74 7.61 -3.98 10.83
N ILE A 75 7.65 -5.24 10.42
CA ILE A 75 6.94 -6.33 11.12
C ILE A 75 7.42 -6.45 12.55
N ARG A 76 8.74 -6.38 12.79
CA ARG A 76 9.31 -6.41 14.14
C ARG A 76 8.91 -5.20 14.97
N GLU A 77 8.87 -4.01 14.37
CA GLU A 77 8.43 -2.77 15.03
C GLU A 77 6.96 -2.87 15.47
N LEU A 78 6.12 -3.51 14.66
CA LEU A 78 4.68 -3.64 14.92
C LEU A 78 4.32 -4.87 15.75
N ALA A 79 5.25 -5.80 15.95
CA ALA A 79 5.02 -7.00 16.73
C ALA A 79 4.56 -6.68 18.16
N GLY A 80 3.52 -7.36 18.64
CA GLY A 80 2.95 -7.14 19.97
C GLY A 80 2.10 -5.86 20.12
N SER A 81 2.01 -5.01 19.10
CA SER A 81 1.19 -3.78 19.17
C SER A 81 -0.33 -4.03 19.07
N GLY A 82 -0.74 -5.23 18.65
CA GLY A 82 -2.14 -5.55 18.33
C GLY A 82 -2.65 -4.95 17.01
N LEU A 83 -1.77 -4.28 16.24
CA LEU A 83 -2.10 -3.75 14.92
C LEU A 83 -1.98 -4.83 13.84
N LEU A 84 -2.91 -4.83 12.89
CA LEU A 84 -2.82 -5.64 11.69
C LEU A 84 -2.02 -4.90 10.61
N LEU A 85 -0.99 -5.54 10.06
CA LEU A 85 -0.31 -5.05 8.86
C LEU A 85 -1.07 -5.52 7.62
N ASP A 86 -1.47 -4.56 6.80
CA ASP A 86 -2.21 -4.76 5.56
C ASP A 86 -1.33 -4.38 4.37
N PHE A 87 -1.08 -5.35 3.48
CA PHE A 87 -0.30 -5.16 2.25
C PHE A 87 -1.16 -4.64 1.07
N GLU A 88 -2.45 -4.35 1.30
CA GLU A 88 -3.53 -4.01 0.36
C GLU A 88 -3.87 -5.10 -0.66
N GLY A 89 -2.85 -5.69 -1.28
CA GLY A 89 -2.96 -6.62 -2.40
C GLY A 89 -2.30 -6.05 -3.66
N SER A 90 -2.21 -6.87 -4.70
CA SER A 90 -1.68 -6.42 -5.99
C SER A 90 -2.16 -7.30 -7.12
N ASP A 91 -2.59 -6.67 -8.22
CA ASP A 91 -2.83 -7.37 -9.49
C ASP A 91 -1.53 -7.77 -10.20
N VAL A 92 -0.37 -7.26 -9.74
CA VAL A 92 0.94 -7.61 -10.27
C VAL A 92 1.39 -8.94 -9.62
N PRO A 93 1.48 -10.06 -10.36
CA PRO A 93 1.70 -11.38 -9.78
C PRO A 93 2.97 -11.50 -8.93
N GLY A 94 4.05 -10.80 -9.34
CA GLY A 94 5.31 -10.78 -8.60
C GLY A 94 5.19 -10.07 -7.25
N ILE A 95 4.43 -8.97 -7.18
CA ILE A 95 4.20 -8.24 -5.92
C ILE A 95 3.28 -9.05 -5.00
N ALA A 96 2.21 -9.62 -5.54
CA ALA A 96 1.31 -10.50 -4.79
C ALA A 96 2.05 -11.71 -4.20
N SER A 97 2.90 -12.37 -5.00
CA SER A 97 3.71 -13.50 -4.54
C SER A 97 4.72 -13.08 -3.47
N PHE A 98 5.35 -11.92 -3.63
CA PHE A 98 6.27 -11.36 -2.64
C PHE A 98 5.59 -11.10 -1.29
N TYR A 99 4.42 -10.46 -1.26
CA TYR A 99 3.71 -10.24 0.01
C TYR A 99 3.27 -11.54 0.68
N LYS A 100 2.89 -12.56 -0.12
CA LYS A 100 2.59 -13.91 0.40
C LYS A 100 3.75 -14.56 1.14
N THR A 101 5.01 -14.27 0.79
CA THR A 101 6.17 -14.87 1.49
C THR A 101 6.30 -14.45 2.95
N PHE A 102 5.65 -13.36 3.37
CA PHE A 102 5.63 -12.91 4.76
C PHE A 102 4.56 -13.60 5.61
N GLY A 103 3.86 -14.61 5.07
CA GLY A 103 2.78 -15.31 5.77
C GLY A 103 1.46 -14.54 5.76
N SER A 104 1.25 -13.64 4.79
CA SER A 104 0.02 -12.86 4.66
C SER A 104 -1.17 -13.77 4.33
N VAL A 105 -2.34 -13.44 4.89
CA VAL A 105 -3.61 -14.08 4.55
C VAL A 105 -4.30 -13.28 3.45
N ASP A 106 -4.78 -13.97 2.42
CA ASP A 106 -5.56 -13.34 1.34
C ASP A 106 -6.96 -12.99 1.84
N GLN A 107 -7.37 -11.73 1.65
CA GLN A 107 -8.67 -11.22 2.09
C GLN A 107 -9.40 -10.61 0.88
N PRO A 108 -10.18 -11.40 0.13
CA PRO A 108 -10.83 -10.92 -1.08
C PRO A 108 -11.92 -9.88 -0.77
N TYR A 109 -11.97 -8.84 -1.60
CA TYR A 109 -13.04 -7.84 -1.60
C TYR A 109 -13.98 -8.10 -2.77
N TYR A 110 -15.26 -8.34 -2.48
CA TYR A 110 -16.23 -8.67 -3.52
C TYR A 110 -16.78 -7.41 -4.19
N PHE A 111 -16.78 -7.41 -5.52
CA PHE A 111 -17.43 -6.36 -6.29
C PHE A 111 -18.93 -6.66 -6.43
N PHE A 112 -19.76 -5.86 -5.76
CA PHE A 112 -21.21 -5.96 -5.90
C PHE A 112 -21.71 -5.05 -7.02
N ARG A 113 -22.35 -5.64 -8.03
CA ARG A 113 -22.96 -4.91 -9.15
C ARG A 113 -24.46 -5.14 -9.17
N TYR A 114 -25.23 -4.06 -9.11
CA TYR A 114 -26.69 -4.12 -9.16
C TYR A 114 -27.26 -3.37 -10.36
N ASN A 115 -28.02 -4.07 -11.20
CA ASN A 115 -28.65 -3.51 -12.40
C ASN A 115 -30.14 -3.21 -12.16
N LYS A 116 -30.45 -1.93 -11.90
CA LYS A 116 -31.82 -1.41 -11.70
C LYS A 116 -32.59 -1.12 -13.01
N LEU A 117 -32.06 -1.46 -14.18
CA LEU A 117 -32.75 -1.19 -15.44
C LEU A 117 -34.04 -2.01 -15.59
N PRO A 118 -35.06 -1.50 -16.30
CA PRO A 118 -36.22 -2.28 -16.75
C PRO A 118 -35.78 -3.56 -17.49
N TYR A 119 -36.58 -4.62 -17.42
CA TYR A 119 -36.16 -5.95 -17.90
C TYR A 119 -35.67 -5.96 -19.35
N PHE A 120 -36.27 -5.14 -20.22
CA PHE A 120 -35.90 -5.03 -21.64
C PHE A 120 -34.57 -4.31 -21.88
N LEU A 121 -34.09 -3.47 -20.96
CA LEU A 121 -32.78 -2.80 -21.04
C LEU A 121 -31.67 -3.55 -20.31
N LYS A 122 -32.00 -4.54 -19.46
CA LYS A 122 -31.00 -5.35 -18.75
C LYS A 122 -30.09 -6.12 -19.70
N ALA A 123 -30.63 -6.60 -20.83
CA ALA A 123 -29.87 -7.38 -21.82
C ALA A 123 -28.79 -6.55 -22.56
N PHE A 124 -28.97 -5.23 -22.65
CA PHE A 124 -28.04 -4.35 -23.40
C PHE A 124 -26.89 -3.82 -22.55
N LYS A 125 -26.94 -3.97 -21.22
CA LYS A 125 -25.91 -3.48 -20.30
C LYS A 125 -25.17 -4.64 -19.63
N LYS A 126 -24.18 -5.18 -20.36
CA LYS A 126 -23.20 -6.16 -19.82
C LYS A 126 -22.39 -5.56 -18.69
#